data_AF-A0A519DJV8-F1
#
_entry.id   AF-A0A519DJV8-F1
#
_cell.length_a   1.000
_cell.length_b   1.000
_cell.length_c   1.000
_cell.angle_alpha   90.00
_cell.angle_beta   90.00
_cell.angle_gamma   90.00
#
_symmetry.space_group_name_H-M   'P 1'
#
loop_
_entity.id
_entity.type
_entity.pdbx_description
1 polymer ?
#
loop_
_entity_poly.entity_id
_entity_poly.type
_entity_poly.pdbx_seq_one_letter_code
_entity_poly.pdbx_strand_id
1 'polypeptide(L)' 'MLARQDTMQRLRDQAAAEGYDEVINVRLESARLAALTSGNKGTKAIEIFAYGTAVKYA' A
#
# COMPACT_ATOMS: atom_id res chain seq x y z
N MET A 1 -9.76 -9.54 5.15
CA MET A 1 -9.27 -8.51 4.21
C MET A 1 -7.99 -7.86 4.76
N LEU A 2 -7.02 -8.65 5.25
CA LEU A 2 -5.88 -8.18 6.07
C LEU A 2 -4.91 -7.25 5.32
N ALA A 3 -4.63 -7.55 4.04
CA ALA A 3 -3.60 -6.85 3.28
C ALA A 3 -3.87 -5.34 3.15
N ARG A 4 -5.13 -4.91 3.03
CA ARG A 4 -5.47 -3.48 2.93
C ARG A 4 -5.16 -2.73 4.23
N GLN A 5 -5.49 -3.33 5.37
CA GLN A 5 -5.26 -2.73 6.68
C GLN A 5 -3.77 -2.71 7.02
N ASP A 6 -3.05 -3.80 6.69
CA ASP A 6 -1.60 -3.89 6.89
C ASP A 6 -0.84 -2.86 6.04
N THR A 7 -1.18 -2.70 4.76
CA THR A 7 -0.56 -1.67 3.90
C THR A 7 -0.79 -0.25 4.44
N MET A 8 -1.99 0.05 4.93
CA MET A 8 -2.30 1.36 5.54
C MET A 8 -1.54 1.57 6.85
N GLN A 9 -1.40 0.54 7.67
CA GLN A 9 -0.64 0.62 8.92
C GLN A 9 0.84 0.87 8.62
N ARG A 10 1.42 0.13 7.67
CA ARG A 10 2.83 0.34 7.24
C ARG A 10 3.09 1.75 6.74
N LEU A 11 2.16 2.34 6.00
CA LEU A 11 2.28 3.73 5.54
C LEU A 11 2.35 4.72 6.71
N ARG A 12 1.54 4.50 7.76
CA ARG A 12 1.56 5.32 8.97
C ARG A 12 2.82 5.13 9.78
N ASP A 13 3.27 3.88 9.92
CA ASP A 13 4.49 3.56 10.65
C ASP A 13 5.73 4.17 9.97
N GLN A 14 5.78 4.19 8.63
CA GLN A 14 6.81 4.88 7.86
C GLN A 14 6.81 6.40 8.13
N ALA A 15 5.66 7.04 8.04
CA ALA A 15 5.55 8.47 8.30
C ALA A 15 5.93 8.84 9.75
N ALA A 16 5.51 8.02 10.71
CA ALA A 16 5.87 8.20 12.12
C ALA A 16 7.37 8.00 12.37
N ALA A 17 8.00 7.02 11.73
CA ALA A 17 9.45 6.80 11.81
C ALA A 17 10.27 7.98 11.27
N GLU A 18 9.73 8.70 10.29
CA GLU A 18 10.33 9.92 9.73
C GLU A 18 9.98 11.19 10.53
N GLY A 19 9.15 11.09 11.56
CA GLY A 19 8.80 12.19 12.46
C GLY A 19 7.72 13.13 11.93
N TYR A 20 6.86 12.64 11.03
CA TYR A 20 5.63 13.30 10.62
C TYR A 20 4.46 12.93 11.54
N ASP A 21 3.46 13.79 11.59
CA ASP A 21 2.31 13.62 12.49
C ASP A 21 1.17 12.83 11.81
N GLU A 22 0.96 13.03 10.51
CA GLU A 22 -0.12 12.40 9.76
C GLU A 22 0.23 12.20 8.27
N VAL A 23 -0.46 11.26 7.61
CA VAL A 23 -0.46 11.12 6.14
C VAL A 23 -1.84 11.48 5.60
N ILE A 24 -1.89 12.52 4.77
CA ILE A 24 -3.12 13.02 4.12
C ILE A 24 -3.19 12.64 2.64
N ASN A 25 -4.37 12.81 2.04
CA ASN A 25 -4.63 12.47 0.62
C ASN A 25 -4.21 11.02 0.28
N VAL A 26 -4.48 10.09 1.19
CA VAL A 26 -4.10 8.69 1.03
C VAL A 26 -4.95 8.01 -0.04
N ARG A 27 -4.30 7.30 -0.95
CA ARG A 27 -4.92 6.46 -1.96
C ARG A 27 -4.47 5.02 -1.78
N LEU A 28 -5.39 4.10 -2.01
CA LEU A 28 -5.15 2.66 -1.97
C LEU A 28 -5.47 2.08 -3.34
N GLU A 29 -4.47 1.47 -3.97
CA GLU A 29 -4.62 0.82 -5.27
C GLU A 29 -4.39 -0.69 -5.14
N SER A 30 -5.05 -1.46 -6.00
CA SER A 30 -4.86 -2.90 -6.07
C SER A 30 -4.65 -3.36 -7.51
N ALA A 31 -3.57 -4.08 -7.74
CA ALA A 31 -3.22 -4.65 -9.04
C ALA A 31 -3.29 -6.18 -9.00
N ARG A 32 -3.75 -6.79 -10.10
CA ARG A 32 -3.74 -8.26 -10.24
C ARG A 32 -2.43 -8.68 -10.89
N LEU A 33 -1.67 -9.52 -10.20
CA LEU A 33 -0.47 -10.12 -10.74
C LEU A 33 -0.84 -11.45 -11.42
N ALA A 34 -0.70 -11.49 -12.75
CA ALA A 34 -0.75 -12.72 -13.52
C ALA A 34 0.64 -13.35 -13.59
N ALA A 35 0.72 -14.68 -13.52
CA ALA A 35 2.01 -15.35 -13.68
C ALA A 35 2.48 -15.28 -15.13
N LEU A 36 3.74 -14.88 -15.34
CA LEU A 36 4.42 -14.91 -16.64
C LEU A 36 4.75 -16.34 -17.13
N THR A 37 4.38 -17.39 -16.39
CA THR A 37 4.64 -18.76 -16.82
C THR A 37 3.69 -19.15 -17.95
N SER A 38 4.28 -19.25 -19.15
CA SER A 38 3.70 -19.79 -20.38
C SER A 38 2.82 -21.02 -20.09
N GLY A 39 1.51 -20.80 -19.96
CA GLY A 39 0.53 -21.89 -19.87
C GLY A 39 -0.56 -21.73 -18.82
N ASN A 40 -0.45 -20.84 -17.82
CA ASN A 40 -1.47 -20.75 -16.76
C ASN A 40 -2.04 -19.33 -16.61
N LYS A 41 -3.15 -19.05 -17.29
CA LYS A 41 -3.86 -17.75 -17.38
C LYS A 41 -4.65 -17.38 -16.10
N GLY A 42 -4.13 -17.72 -14.92
CA GLY A 42 -4.77 -17.43 -13.64
C GLY A 42 -4.17 -16.20 -12.94
N THR A 43 -5.00 -15.38 -12.28
CA THR A 43 -4.54 -14.38 -11.31
C THR A 43 -3.94 -15.12 -10.11
N LYS A 44 -2.63 -14.98 -9.88
CA LYS A 44 -1.93 -15.70 -8.80
C LYS A 44 -1.80 -14.90 -7.52
N ALA A 45 -1.75 -13.58 -7.62
CA ALA A 45 -1.65 -12.70 -6.47
C ALA A 45 -2.35 -11.37 -6.74
N ILE A 46 -2.72 -10.68 -5.66
CA ILE A 46 -3.21 -9.31 -5.68
C ILE A 46 -2.18 -8.48 -4.91
N GLU A 47 -1.63 -7.48 -5.59
CA GLU A 47 -0.75 -6.50 -4.98
C GLU A 47 -1.59 -5.31 -4.51
N ILE A 48 -1.24 -4.76 -3.35
CA ILE A 48 -1.93 -3.62 -2.75
C ILE A 48 -0.91 -2.56 -2.38
N PHE A 49 -1.12 -1.36 -2.90
CA PHE A 49 -0.26 -0.20 -2.67
C PHE A 49 -1.06 0.89 -1.95
N ALA A 50 -0.42 1.57 -1.00
CA ALA A 50 -0.95 2.77 -0.38
C ALA A 50 0.07 3.90 -0.51
N TYR A 51 -0.39 5.10 -0.85
CA TYR A 51 0.47 6.29 -0.97
C TYR A 51 -0.29 7.55 -0.58
N GLY A 52 0.41 8.59 -0.14
CA GLY A 52 -0.16 9.85 0.31
C GLY A 52 0.92 10.89 0.58
N THR A 53 0.56 11.99 1.25
CA THR A 53 1.47 13.07 1.61
C THR A 53 1.63 13.13 3.13
N ALA A 54 2.85 12.94 3.62
CA ALA A 54 3.15 13.10 5.04
C ALA A 54 3.23 14.58 5.42
N VAL A 55 2.60 14.96 6.53
CA VAL A 55 2.55 16.33 7.04
C VAL A 55 3.02 16.39 8.48
N LYS A 56 3.73 17.48 8.80
CA LYS A 56 4.18 17.80 10.15
C LYS A 56 3.62 19.16 10.54
N TYR A 57 2.99 19.25 11.70
CA TYR A 57 2.52 20.49 12.28
C TYR A 57 3.67 21.17 13.05
N ALA A 58 3.71 22.51 13.00
CA ALA A 58 4.70 23.32 13.70
C ALA A 58 4.20 23.76 15.08
#